data_AF-A0A1W1D7D4-F1
#
_entry.id   AF-A0A1W1D7D4-F1
#
_cell.length_a   1.000
_cell.length_b   1.000
_cell.length_c   1.000
_cell.angle_alpha   90.00
_cell.angle_beta   90.00
_cell.angle_gamma   90.00
#
_symmetry.space_group_name_H-M   'P 1'
#
loop_
_entity.id
_entity.type
_entity.pdbx_description
1 polymer ?
#
loop_
_entity_poly.entity_id
_entity_poly.type
_entity_poly.pdbx_seq_one_letter_code
_entity_poly.pdbx_strand_id
1 'polypeptide(L)' 'MTEVTKLDVFYPAEDYHQNYFNNNQNQPYCQMLIAPKLDKYFN' A
#
# COMPACT_ATOMS: atom_id res chain seq x y z
N MET A 1 -9.84 -18.62 3.48
CA MET A 1 -10.35 -19.15 2.21
C MET A 1 -10.25 -18.03 1.18
N THR A 2 -9.74 -18.30 -0.02
CA THR A 2 -9.61 -17.31 -1.10
C THR A 2 -10.79 -17.46 -2.07
N GLU A 3 -11.36 -16.35 -2.54
CA GLU A 3 -12.46 -16.35 -3.51
C GLU A 3 -11.94 -16.27 -4.94
N VAL A 4 -12.52 -17.08 -5.84
CA VAL A 4 -12.22 -17.07 -7.28
C VAL A 4 -13.53 -16.88 -8.04
N THR A 5 -13.81 -15.64 -8.42
CA THR A 5 -15.03 -15.21 -9.11
C THR A 5 -14.70 -14.22 -10.22
N LYS A 6 -15.66 -13.96 -11.12
CA LYS A 6 -15.48 -12.94 -12.16
C LYS A 6 -15.59 -11.55 -11.54
N LEU A 7 -14.69 -10.65 -11.93
CA LEU A 7 -14.81 -9.23 -11.60
C LEU A 7 -16.09 -8.66 -12.24
N ASP A 8 -16.89 -7.96 -11.44
CA ASP A 8 -18.02 -7.17 -11.93
C ASP A 8 -17.58 -5.70 -12.10
N VAL A 9 -17.97 -4.81 -11.18
CA VAL A 9 -17.58 -3.40 -11.21
C VAL A 9 -16.42 -3.13 -10.23
N PHE A 10 -15.41 -2.40 -10.69
CA PHE A 10 -14.34 -1.89 -9.84
C PHE A 10 -14.59 -0.40 -9.53
N TYR A 11 -14.61 -0.06 -8.25
CA TYR A 11 -14.72 1.34 -7.80
C TYR A 11 -13.35 1.81 -7.33
N PRO A 12 -12.75 2.82 -8.00
CA PRO A 12 -11.46 3.35 -7.58
C PRO A 12 -11.57 4.00 -6.20
N ALA A 13 -10.55 3.78 -5.37
CA ALA A 13 -10.41 4.48 -4.10
C ALA A 13 -10.02 5.96 -4.34
N GLU A 14 -10.27 6.79 -3.33
CA GLU A 14 -9.97 8.22 -3.34
C GLU A 14 -8.49 8.51 -3.63
N ASP A 15 -8.19 9.66 -4.22
CA ASP A 15 -6.85 10.01 -4.72
C ASP A 15 -5.76 9.97 -3.63
N TYR A 16 -6.09 10.32 -2.39
CA TYR A 16 -5.12 10.28 -1.29
C TYR A 16 -4.76 8.84 -0.85
N HIS A 17 -5.57 7.85 -1.21
CA HIS A 17 -5.20 6.44 -1.04
C HIS A 17 -4.24 5.96 -2.11
N GLN A 18 -4.18 6.64 -3.25
CA GLN A 18 -3.28 6.30 -4.34
C GLN A 18 -1.85 6.70 -3.99
N ASN A 19 -0.90 5.79 -4.24
CA ASN A 19 0.52 6.04 -4.02
C ASN A 19 0.88 6.51 -2.59
N TYR A 20 0.10 6.08 -1.59
CA TYR A 20 0.14 6.63 -0.23
C TYR A 20 1.54 6.67 0.37
N PHE A 21 2.27 5.54 0.35
CA PHE A 21 3.61 5.47 0.94
C PHE A 21 4.56 6.48 0.29
N ASN A 22 4.64 6.53 -1.04
CA ASN A 22 5.55 7.41 -1.76
C ASN A 22 5.22 8.89 -1.53
N ASN A 23 3.93 9.23 -1.39
CA ASN A 23 3.49 10.60 -1.10
C ASN A 23 3.66 10.99 0.38
N ASN A 24 3.84 10.00 1.28
CA ASN A 24 3.81 10.21 2.73
C ASN A 24 4.96 9.49 3.46
N GLN A 25 6.14 9.38 2.84
CA GLN A 25 7.24 8.57 3.38
C GLN A 25 7.65 8.97 4.79
N ASN A 26 7.55 10.26 5.13
CA ASN A 26 7.94 10.80 6.44
C ASN A 26 6.89 10.59 7.55
N GLN A 27 5.70 10.05 7.23
CA GLN A 27 4.71 9.74 8.27
C GLN A 27 5.27 8.68 9.24
N PRO A 28 5.03 8.81 10.57
CA PRO A 28 5.55 7.87 11.56
C PRO A 28 5.19 6.41 11.26
N TYR A 29 3.98 6.17 10.77
CA TYR A 29 3.52 4.85 10.32
C TYR A 29 4.42 4.26 9.22
N CYS A 30 4.71 5.05 8.18
CA CYS A 30 5.54 4.64 7.06
C CYS A 30 6.96 4.29 7.52
N GLN A 31 7.54 5.13 8.39
CA GLN A 31 8.89 4.96 8.92
C GLN A 31 9.02 3.74 9.84
N MET A 32 8.04 3.52 10.72
CA MET A 32 8.13 2.43 11.70
C MET A 32 7.78 1.05 11.13
N LEU A 33 6.93 0.98 10.10
CA LEU A 33 6.36 -0.29 9.65
C LEU A 33 6.66 -0.65 8.19
N ILE A 34 6.76 0.33 7.29
CA ILE A 34 6.98 0.06 5.86
C ILE A 34 8.47 0.11 5.55
N ALA A 35 9.18 1.15 5.97
CA ALA A 35 10.60 1.34 5.66
C ALA A 35 11.48 0.13 6.06
N PRO A 36 11.35 -0.49 7.26
CA PRO A 36 12.16 -1.65 7.62
C PRO A 36 11.88 -2.88 6.77
N LYS A 37 10.66 -3.00 6.23
CA LYS A 37 10.31 -4.11 5.32
C LYS A 37 10.98 -3.91 3.97
N LEU A 38 10.94 -2.69 3.44
CA LEU A 38 11.63 -2.37 2.19
C LEU A 38 13.14 -2.59 2.34
N ASP A 39 13.73 -2.07 3.41
CA ASP A 39 15.14 -2.24 3.74
C ASP A 39 15.54 -3.72 3.73
N LYS A 40 14.77 -4.58 4.41
CA LYS A 40 14.99 -6.03 4.45
C LYS A 40 15.00 -6.72 3.07
N TYR A 41 14.24 -6.20 2.10
CA TYR A 41 14.13 -6.83 0.77
C TYR A 41 15.10 -6.24 -0.25
N PHE A 42 15.58 -5.02 -0.03
CA PHE A 42 16.42 -4.30 -0.99
C PHE A 42 17.87 -4.09 -0.53
N ASN A 43 18.19 -4.39 0.72
CA ASN A 43 19.55 -4.48 1.26
C ASN A 43 19.94 -5.94 1.54
#